data_AF-A0AAI8VG13-F1
#
_entry.id   AF-A0AAI8VG13-F1
#
_cell.length_a   1.000
_cell.length_b   1.000
_cell.length_c   1.000
_cell.angle_alpha   90.00
_cell.angle_beta   90.00
_cell.angle_gamma   90.00
#
_symmetry.space_group_name_H-M   'P 1'
#
loop_
_entity.id
_entity.type
_entity.pdbx_description
1 polymer ?
#
loop_
_entity_poly.entity_id
_entity_poly.type
_entity_poly.pdbx_seq_one_letter_code
_entity_poly.pdbx_strand_id
1 'polypeptide(L)' 'MTVDSLKPYAKDSASLSGSWTLPLSTPRAEWMRGGLVSVNWDIEEMEAHKDQIVRDNLLSRAFMNAKLGKDRHPWA' A
#
# COMPACT_ATOMS: atom_id res chain seq x y z
N MET A 1 1.00 18.26 -14.69
CA MET A 1 -0.10 18.88 -15.49
C MET A 1 -1.22 17.86 -15.57
N THR A 2 -2.39 18.15 -14.99
CA THR A 2 -3.55 17.25 -14.96
C THR A 2 -4.69 17.89 -15.76
N VAL A 3 -5.37 17.11 -16.59
CA VAL A 3 -6.52 17.56 -17.39
C VAL A 3 -7.64 18.05 -16.46
N ASP A 4 -8.33 19.15 -16.80
CA ASP A 4 -9.32 19.78 -15.90
C ASP A 4 -10.43 18.83 -15.44
N SER A 5 -10.90 17.96 -16.32
CA SER A 5 -11.90 16.93 -16.02
C SER A 5 -11.45 15.91 -14.97
N LEU A 6 -10.14 15.74 -14.80
CA LEU A 6 -9.54 14.80 -13.85
C LEU A 6 -9.11 15.44 -12.53
N LYS A 7 -9.10 16.78 -12.44
CA LYS A 7 -8.73 17.51 -11.21
C LYS A 7 -9.50 17.09 -9.95
N PRO A 8 -10.82 16.79 -10.01
CA PRO A 8 -11.55 16.34 -8.81
C PRO A 8 -11.01 15.04 -8.21
N TYR A 9 -10.40 14.18 -9.03
CA TYR A 9 -9.89 12.86 -8.65
C TYR A 9 -8.39 12.85 -8.32
N ALA A 10 -7.64 13.85 -8.78
CA ALA A 10 -6.20 14.00 -8.52
C ALA A 10 -5.95 14.54 -7.10
N LYS A 11 -6.19 13.70 -6.09
CA LYS A 11 -5.99 14.03 -4.67
C LYS A 11 -4.56 13.81 -4.18
N ASP A 12 -3.80 12.94 -4.86
CA ASP A 12 -2.46 12.57 -4.43
C ASP A 12 -1.50 13.75 -4.54
N SER A 13 -0.74 13.99 -3.46
CA SER A 13 0.35 14.95 -3.43
C SER A 13 1.71 14.26 -3.63
N ALA A 14 2.72 15.01 -4.06
CA ALA A 14 4.09 14.50 -4.14
C ALA A 14 4.65 14.03 -2.77
N SER A 15 4.10 14.53 -1.66
CA SER A 15 4.51 14.15 -0.32
C SER A 15 4.10 12.73 0.07
N LEU A 16 3.04 12.16 -0.53
CA LEU A 16 2.61 10.79 -0.23
C LEU A 16 3.71 9.77 -0.53
N SER A 17 4.32 9.85 -1.71
CA SER A 17 5.46 9.00 -2.06
C SER A 17 6.65 9.21 -1.12
N GLY A 18 6.95 10.45 -0.75
CA GLY A 18 8.03 10.75 0.21
C GLY A 18 7.77 10.18 1.60
N SER A 19 6.52 10.22 2.07
CA SER A 19 6.13 9.71 3.38
C SER A 19 6.33 8.19 3.53
N TRP A 20 6.24 7.44 2.43
CA TRP A 20 6.49 6.00 2.39
C TRP A 20 7.97 5.64 2.30
N THR A 21 8.81 6.49 1.70
CA THR A 21 10.25 6.22 1.54
C THR A 21 10.96 6.03 2.88
N LEU A 22 10.62 6.85 3.89
CA LEU A 22 11.27 6.77 5.20
C LEU A 22 10.97 5.42 5.91
N PRO A 23 9.70 5.01 6.13
CA PRO A 23 9.39 3.70 6.70
C PRO A 23 10.01 2.54 5.91
N LEU A 24 9.90 2.55 4.58
CA LEU A 24 10.44 1.50 3.71
C LEU A 24 11.96 1.36 3.77
N SER A 25 12.66 2.39 4.25
CA SER A 25 14.12 2.41 4.42
C SER A 25 14.57 1.93 5.81
N THR A 26 13.66 1.44 6.66
CA THR A 26 13.95 0.96 8.02
C THR A 26 13.69 -0.54 8.18
N PRO A 27 14.25 -1.20 9.20
CA PRO A 27 13.97 -2.62 9.49
C PRO A 27 12.48 -2.93 9.74
N ARG A 28 11.67 -1.93 10.11
CA ARG A 28 10.21 -2.04 10.32
C ARG A 28 9.50 -2.60 9.09
N ALA A 29 9.98 -2.25 7.90
CA ALA A 29 9.36 -2.61 6.62
C ALA A 29 10.00 -3.82 5.91
N GLU A 30 10.93 -4.54 6.55
CA GLU A 30 11.61 -5.70 5.92
C GLU A 30 10.64 -6.73 5.35
N TRP A 31 9.52 -6.94 6.02
CA TRP A 31 8.49 -7.90 5.63
C TRP A 31 7.73 -7.50 4.35
N MET A 32 7.82 -6.24 3.92
CA MET A 32 7.23 -5.74 2.66
C MET A 32 8.21 -5.85 1.48
N ARG A 33 9.47 -6.24 1.73
CA ARG A 33 10.53 -6.25 0.72
C ARG A 33 10.17 -7.15 -0.46
N GLY A 34 10.33 -6.61 -1.66
CA GLY A 34 10.01 -7.32 -2.90
C GLY A 34 8.51 -7.42 -3.21
N GLY A 35 7.64 -6.88 -2.34
CA GLY A 35 6.21 -6.73 -2.59
C GLY A 35 5.85 -5.43 -3.32
N LEU A 36 4.58 -5.29 -3.67
CA LEU A 36 3.99 -4.07 -4.19
C LEU A 36 3.11 -3.42 -3.12
N VAL A 37 3.31 -2.13 -2.89
CA VAL A 37 2.52 -1.32 -1.95
C VAL A 37 2.00 -0.07 -2.66
N SER A 38 0.84 0.42 -2.21
CA SER A 38 0.32 1.71 -2.63
C SER A 38 0.61 2.76 -1.57
N VAL A 39 1.00 3.97 -2.00
CA VAL A 39 1.25 5.10 -1.10
C VAL A 39 -0.01 5.58 -0.35
N ASN A 40 -1.18 5.15 -0.84
CA ASN A 40 -2.49 5.48 -0.27
C ASN A 40 -2.96 4.45 0.78
N TRP A 41 -2.18 3.40 1.05
CA TRP A 41 -2.52 2.43 2.09
C TRP A 41 -2.08 2.92 3.46
N ASP A 42 -2.80 2.46 4.49
CA ASP A 42 -2.46 2.73 5.88
C ASP A 42 -1.45 1.71 6.38
N ILE A 43 -0.25 2.19 6.73
CA ILE A 43 0.83 1.33 7.23
C ILE A 43 0.52 0.72 8.59
N GLU A 44 -0.24 1.41 9.45
CA GLU A 44 -0.58 0.90 10.78
C GLU A 44 -1.59 -0.25 10.67
N GLU A 45 -2.57 -0.13 9.77
CA GLU A 45 -3.49 -1.23 9.43
C GLU A 45 -2.72 -2.42 8.86
N MET A 46 -1.80 -2.18 7.93
CA MET A 46 -0.96 -3.24 7.36
C MET A 46 -0.11 -3.96 8.41
N GLU A 47 0.43 -3.25 9.39
CA GLU A 47 1.21 -3.85 10.47
C GLU A 47 0.38 -4.66 11.44
N ALA A 48 -0.85 -4.20 11.75
CA ALA A 48 -1.79 -4.94 12.57
C ALA A 48 -2.16 -6.30 11.95
N HIS A 49 -2.12 -6.41 10.62
CA HIS A 49 -2.44 -7.62 9.86
C HIS A 49 -1.24 -8.28 9.16
N LYS A 50 -0.02 -7.93 9.57
CA LYS A 50 1.24 -8.37 8.95
C LYS A 50 1.32 -9.89 8.76
N ASP A 51 0.94 -10.66 9.77
CA ASP A 51 1.07 -12.13 9.73
C ASP A 51 0.21 -12.74 8.62
N GLN A 52 -1.02 -12.24 8.45
CA GLN A 52 -1.90 -12.65 7.35
C GLN A 52 -1.33 -12.24 5.99
N ILE A 53 -0.82 -11.01 5.89
CA ILE A 53 -0.26 -10.48 4.64
C ILE A 53 0.91 -11.35 4.14
N VAL A 54 1.81 -11.72 5.05
CA VAL A 54 2.98 -12.55 4.73
C VAL A 54 2.55 -13.97 4.40
N ARG A 55 1.70 -14.59 5.23
CA ARG A 55 1.23 -15.97 5.04
C ARG A 55 0.51 -16.15 3.71
N ASP A 56 -0.38 -15.22 3.36
CA ASP A 56 -1.28 -15.32 2.21
C ASP A 56 -0.68 -14.63 0.95
N ASN A 57 0.55 -14.10 1.09
CA ASN A 57 1.32 -13.44 0.03
C ASN A 57 0.56 -12.29 -0.65
N LEU A 58 -0.07 -11.43 0.17
CA LEU A 58 -1.00 -10.41 -0.32
C LEU A 58 -0.32 -9.26 -1.07
N LEU A 59 1.00 -9.10 -0.92
CA LEU A 59 1.81 -8.05 -1.58
C LEU A 59 2.56 -8.55 -2.83
N SER A 60 2.32 -9.77 -3.28
CA SER A 60 3.07 -10.40 -4.39
C SER A 60 3.03 -9.58 -5.69
N ARG A 61 4.18 -9.50 -6.37
CA ARG A 61 4.35 -8.82 -7.66
C ARG A 61 3.82 -9.58 -8.87
N ALA A 62 3.76 -10.91 -8.80
CA ALA A 62 3.33 -11.75 -9.93
C ALA A 62 1.81 -11.98 -9.91
N PHE A 63 1.28 -12.38 -8.76
CA PHE A 63 -0.15 -12.60 -8.54
C PHE A 63 -0.53 -12.00 -7.18
N MET A 64 -0.98 -10.75 -7.18
CA MET A 64 -1.44 -10.10 -5.96
C MET A 64 -2.73 -10.76 -5.49
N ASN A 65 -2.66 -11.53 -4.40
CA ASN A 65 -3.81 -12.23 -3.84
C ASN A 65 -4.76 -11.31 -3.05
N ALA A 66 -4.33 -10.09 -2.74
CA ALA A 66 -5.15 -9.10 -2.06
C ALA A 66 -6.44 -8.81 -2.84
N LYS A 67 -7.57 -8.84 -2.13
CA LYS A 67 -8.84 -8.30 -2.61
C LYS A 67 -8.82 -6.79 -2.44
N LEU A 68 -8.57 -6.07 -3.53
CA LEU A 68 -8.62 -4.61 -3.58
C LEU A 68 -10.04 -4.16 -3.93
N GLY A 69 -10.61 -3.27 -3.13
CA GLY A 69 -11.96 -2.77 -3.33
C GLY A 69 -12.25 -1.56 -2.45
N LYS A 70 -13.46 -1.00 -2.61
CA LYS A 70 -13.91 0.15 -1.81
C LYS A 70 -13.93 -0.15 -0.32
N ASP A 71 -14.23 -1.40 0.06
CA ASP A 71 -14.46 -1.81 1.44
C ASP A 71 -13.19 -2.35 2.13
N ARG A 72 -12.00 -1.95 1.64
CA ARG A 72 -10.68 -2.46 2.08
C ARG A 72 -10.52 -3.97 1.86
N HIS A 73 -9.36 -4.50 2.24
CA HIS A 73 -9.14 -5.94 2.22
C HIS A 73 -9.91 -6.59 3.39
N PRO A 74 -10.70 -7.65 3.18
CA PRO A 74 -11.38 -8.35 4.26
C PRO A 74 -10.38 -9.15 5.08
N TRP A 75 -9.94 -8.58 6.20
CA TRP A 75 -9.10 -9.26 7.19
C TRP A 75 -9.86 -10.44 7.83
N ALA A 76 -9.11 -11.49 8.17
CA ALA A 76 -9.66 -12.69 8.82
C ALA A 76 -9.70 -12.54 10.35
#